data_AF-A0A3P6C849-F1
#
_entry.id   AF-A0A3P6C849-F1
#
_cell.length_a   1.000
_cell.length_b   1.000
_cell.length_c   1.000
_cell.angle_alpha   90.00
_cell.angle_beta   90.00
_cell.angle_gamma   90.00
#
_symmetry.space_group_name_H-M   'P 1'
#
loop_
_entity.id
_entity.type
_entity.pdbx_description
1 polymer ?
#
loop_
_entity_poly.entity_id
_entity_poly.type
_entity_poly.pdbx_seq_one_letter_code
_entity_poly.pdbx_strand_id
1 'polypeptide(L)'
;MTLPDEEKKLWHTHEWEVKGGFLFMPGVPGPIQRQDLDKVAKTYGKVFHFWQVDLGHDLPIGLPNVMMAVTRDGQLFHEMIQETEKRFGVSIEGEREARAYMSGPELGIHPLANGGGKGLKLELREVDIKPVESVARVFV
;
A
#
# COMPACT_ATOMS: atom_id res chain seq x y z
N MET A 1 18.02 1.73 -6.14
CA MET A 1 16.94 1.90 -7.13
C MET A 1 17.17 3.18 -7.94
N THR A 2 17.14 3.09 -9.26
CA THR A 2 17.40 4.20 -10.22
C THR A 2 16.12 4.91 -10.70
N LEU A 3 14.99 4.73 -10.00
CA LEU A 3 13.74 5.42 -10.37
C LEU A 3 13.87 6.94 -10.21
N PRO A 4 13.09 7.74 -10.96
CA PRO A 4 12.96 9.18 -10.71
C PRO A 4 12.40 9.46 -9.31
N ASP A 5 12.83 10.56 -8.70
CA ASP A 5 12.42 10.91 -7.32
C ASP A 5 10.91 11.16 -7.19
N GLU A 6 10.28 11.74 -8.20
CA GLU A 6 8.83 11.94 -8.22
C GLU A 6 8.05 10.63 -8.23
N GLU A 7 8.59 9.60 -8.91
CA GLU A 7 7.96 8.28 -8.94
C GLU A 7 7.98 7.65 -7.54
N LYS A 8 9.12 7.72 -6.83
CA LYS A 8 9.31 7.09 -5.51
C LYS A 8 8.31 7.56 -4.46
N LYS A 9 7.83 8.81 -4.55
CA LYS A 9 6.84 9.39 -3.63
C LYS A 9 5.51 8.65 -3.65
N LEU A 10 5.19 7.99 -4.76
CA LEU A 10 3.93 7.27 -4.94
C LEU A 10 3.93 5.87 -4.33
N TRP A 11 5.07 5.42 -3.80
CA TRP A 11 5.24 4.06 -3.31
C TRP A 11 5.19 4.02 -1.80
N HIS A 12 4.69 2.93 -1.25
CA HIS A 12 4.78 2.61 0.17
C HIS A 12 5.53 1.29 0.38
N THR A 13 6.22 1.16 1.51
CA THR A 13 6.76 -0.13 1.93
C THR A 13 5.64 -1.02 2.45
N HIS A 14 5.72 -2.33 2.19
CA HIS A 14 4.85 -3.32 2.82
C HIS A 14 5.36 -3.79 4.19
N GLU A 15 6.56 -3.37 4.59
CA GLU A 15 7.21 -3.85 5.81
C GLU A 15 6.30 -3.74 7.04
N TRP A 16 5.72 -2.55 7.27
CA TRP A 16 5.01 -2.29 8.51
C TRP A 16 3.64 -2.97 8.57
N GLU A 17 2.86 -2.93 7.50
CA GLU A 17 1.57 -3.62 7.49
C GLU A 17 1.71 -5.14 7.60
N VAL A 18 2.78 -5.72 7.05
CA VAL A 18 3.07 -7.15 7.20
C VAL A 18 3.52 -7.48 8.62
N LYS A 19 4.57 -6.80 9.11
CA LYS A 19 5.15 -7.07 10.44
C LYS A 19 4.23 -6.67 11.56
N GLY A 20 3.38 -5.66 11.36
CA GLY A 20 2.36 -5.23 12.30
C GLY A 20 1.14 -6.16 12.36
N GLY A 21 1.09 -7.23 11.56
CA GLY A 21 -0.02 -8.18 11.55
C GLY A 21 -1.24 -7.75 10.72
N PHE A 22 -1.25 -6.53 10.19
CA PHE A 22 -2.41 -5.94 9.49
C PHE A 22 -2.67 -6.56 8.11
N LEU A 23 -1.61 -6.92 7.37
CA LEU A 23 -1.74 -7.68 6.12
C LEU A 23 -1.70 -9.17 6.44
N PHE A 24 -2.81 -9.86 6.21
CA PHE A 24 -2.93 -11.30 6.40
C PHE A 24 -3.86 -11.91 5.36
N MET A 25 -3.81 -13.24 5.21
CA MET A 25 -4.66 -13.99 4.29
C MET A 25 -5.75 -14.73 5.08
N PRO A 26 -7.02 -14.25 5.08
CA PRO A 26 -8.10 -14.91 5.80
C PRO A 26 -8.27 -16.37 5.38
N GLY A 27 -8.43 -17.28 6.35
CA GLY A 27 -8.59 -18.71 6.11
C GLY A 27 -7.30 -19.46 5.78
N VAL A 28 -6.15 -18.79 5.69
CA VAL A 28 -4.84 -19.43 5.48
C VAL A 28 -4.10 -19.55 6.83
N PRO A 29 -3.66 -20.77 7.22
CA PRO A 29 -2.90 -20.97 8.46
C PRO A 29 -1.65 -20.09 8.54
N GLY A 30 -1.39 -19.54 9.73
CA GLY A 30 -0.28 -18.61 10.03
C GLY A 30 1.07 -19.03 9.43
N PRO A 31 1.58 -20.25 9.70
CA PRO A 31 2.87 -20.69 9.17
C PRO A 31 2.96 -20.70 7.63
N ILE A 32 1.84 -20.93 6.94
CA ILE A 32 1.79 -20.95 5.48
C ILE A 32 1.86 -19.52 4.95
N GLN A 33 0.99 -18.63 5.45
CA GLN A 33 0.97 -17.25 4.99
C GLN A 33 2.28 -16.50 5.28
N ARG A 34 2.96 -16.81 6.39
CA ARG A 34 4.22 -16.15 6.77
C ARG A 34 5.35 -16.36 5.76
N GLN A 35 5.36 -17.46 5.00
CA GLN A 35 6.38 -17.70 3.98
C GLN A 35 6.28 -16.70 2.82
N ASP A 36 5.06 -16.36 2.42
CA ASP A 36 4.84 -15.39 1.35
C ASP A 36 4.89 -13.96 1.87
N LEU A 37 4.36 -13.72 3.08
CA LEU A 37 4.43 -12.43 3.73
C LEU A 37 5.88 -11.97 4.01
N ASP A 38 6.81 -12.88 4.33
CA ASP A 38 8.24 -12.54 4.48
C ASP A 38 8.85 -12.00 3.16
N LYS A 39 8.36 -12.47 2.01
CA LYS A 39 8.76 -11.92 0.70
C LYS A 39 8.11 -10.55 0.50
N VAL A 40 6.82 -10.43 0.81
CA VAL A 40 6.06 -9.18 0.65
C VAL A 40 6.63 -8.06 1.51
N ALA A 41 7.03 -8.33 2.75
CA ALA A 41 7.62 -7.34 3.67
C ALA A 41 8.84 -6.60 3.08
N LYS A 42 9.54 -7.22 2.13
CA LYS A 42 10.74 -6.68 1.47
C LYS A 42 10.44 -5.82 0.24
N THR A 43 9.17 -5.66 -0.11
CA THR A 43 8.74 -5.01 -1.36
C THR A 43 8.11 -3.65 -1.13
N TYR A 44 8.02 -2.87 -2.22
CA TYR A 44 7.26 -1.64 -2.27
C TYR A 44 6.04 -1.82 -3.17
N GLY A 45 4.94 -1.20 -2.77
CA GLY A 45 3.69 -1.16 -3.52
C GLY A 45 3.33 0.25 -3.96
N LYS A 46 2.51 0.33 -4.99
CA LYS A 46 1.85 1.56 -5.44
C LYS A 46 0.40 1.24 -5.75
N VAL A 47 -0.52 1.95 -5.11
CA VAL A 47 -1.95 1.71 -5.22
C VAL A 47 -2.67 3.01 -5.55
N PHE A 48 -3.55 2.96 -6.56
CA PHE A 48 -4.51 4.01 -6.85
C PHE A 48 -5.92 3.47 -6.65
N HIS A 49 -6.68 4.09 -5.75
CA HIS A 49 -8.11 3.82 -5.61
C HIS A 49 -8.88 4.74 -6.54
N PHE A 50 -9.72 4.15 -7.40
CA PHE A 50 -10.61 4.87 -8.29
C PHE A 50 -11.95 5.23 -7.61
N TRP A 51 -12.19 4.69 -6.41
CA TRP A 51 -13.35 4.99 -5.59
C TRP A 51 -12.95 5.05 -4.11
N GLN A 52 -13.20 6.20 -3.48
CA GLN A 52 -13.02 6.41 -2.05
C GLN A 52 -14.34 6.17 -1.33
N VAL A 53 -14.54 4.92 -0.88
CA VAL A 53 -15.78 4.46 -0.23
C VAL A 53 -16.08 5.20 1.07
N ASP A 54 -15.06 5.74 1.72
CA ASP A 54 -15.11 6.48 2.98
C ASP A 54 -15.67 7.91 2.83
N LEU A 55 -15.83 8.42 1.60
CA LEU A 55 -16.51 9.69 1.34
C LEU A 55 -18.05 9.57 1.35
N GLY A 56 -18.59 8.35 1.48
CA GLY A 56 -20.04 8.13 1.57
C GLY A 56 -20.80 8.29 0.25
N HIS A 57 -20.11 8.18 -0.90
CA HIS A 57 -20.75 8.21 -2.20
C HIS A 57 -21.38 6.85 -2.54
N ASP A 58 -22.61 6.85 -3.06
CA ASP A 58 -23.31 5.63 -3.49
C ASP A 58 -22.73 5.01 -4.78
N LEU A 59 -21.96 5.79 -5.54
CA LEU A 59 -21.36 5.39 -6.82
C LEU A 59 -19.85 5.70 -6.83
N PRO A 60 -19.06 4.99 -7.66
CA PRO A 60 -17.62 5.20 -7.80
C PRO A 60 -17.32 6.46 -8.63
N ILE A 61 -17.53 7.62 -8.00
CA ILE A 61 -17.31 8.94 -8.59
C ILE A 61 -16.08 9.61 -7.99
N GLY A 62 -15.52 10.56 -8.74
CA GLY A 62 -14.37 11.36 -8.34
C GLY A 62 -13.10 10.99 -9.10
N LEU A 63 -12.00 11.65 -8.74
CA LEU A 63 -10.69 11.36 -9.30
C LEU A 63 -10.08 10.14 -8.60
N PRO A 64 -9.24 9.35 -9.28
CA PRO A 64 -8.42 8.37 -8.60
C PRO A 64 -7.53 9.09 -7.58
N ASN A 65 -7.21 8.40 -6.48
CA ASN A 65 -6.30 8.89 -5.47
C ASN A 65 -5.23 7.84 -5.15
N VAL A 66 -4.01 8.31 -4.90
CA VAL A 66 -2.94 7.44 -4.41
C VAL A 66 -3.23 7.06 -2.95
N MET A 67 -3.08 5.78 -2.64
CA MET A 67 -3.28 5.24 -1.29
C MET A 67 -1.97 4.70 -0.74
N MET A 68 -1.78 4.87 0.57
CA MET A 68 -0.60 4.40 1.29
C MET A 68 -1.00 3.28 2.25
N ALA A 69 -0.13 2.27 2.36
CA ALA A 69 -0.20 1.29 3.42
C ALA A 69 -0.01 1.93 4.81
N VAL A 70 -0.33 1.14 5.84
CA VAL A 70 0.04 1.46 7.22
C VAL A 70 1.57 1.35 7.33
N THR A 71 2.20 2.40 7.83
CA THR A 71 3.67 2.58 7.88
C THR A 71 4.18 2.86 9.28
N ARG A 72 3.29 3.10 10.26
CA ARG A 72 3.60 3.30 11.68
C ARG A 72 2.38 3.04 12.57
N ASP A 73 2.62 2.89 13.87
CA ASP A 73 1.57 2.82 14.88
C ASP A 73 0.73 4.11 14.93
N GLY A 74 -0.55 3.98 15.30
CA GLY A 74 -1.48 5.10 15.44
C GLY A 74 -2.16 5.58 14.16
N GLN A 75 -1.96 4.91 13.01
CA GLN A 75 -2.67 5.24 11.76
C GLN A 75 -4.03 4.55 11.61
N LEU A 76 -4.32 3.53 12.42
CA LEU A 76 -5.58 2.80 12.40
C LEU A 76 -6.37 3.08 13.67
N PHE A 77 -7.69 3.16 13.54
CA PHE A 77 -8.61 3.25 14.67
C PHE A 77 -8.65 1.92 15.42
N HIS A 78 -8.62 1.97 16.76
CA HIS A 78 -8.53 0.79 17.60
C HIS A 78 -9.76 -0.12 17.43
N GLU A 79 -10.93 0.48 17.25
CA GLU A 79 -12.20 -0.20 17.04
C GLU A 79 -12.16 -1.04 15.76
N MET A 80 -11.56 -0.53 14.67
CA MET A 80 -11.41 -1.28 13.42
C MET A 80 -10.51 -2.50 13.57
N ILE A 81 -9.47 -2.39 14.41
CA ILE A 81 -8.57 -3.52 14.72
C ILE A 81 -9.36 -4.60 15.46
N GLN A 82 -10.05 -4.24 16.54
CA GLN A 82 -10.86 -5.16 17.34
C GLN A 82 -11.97 -5.85 16.52
N GLU A 83 -12.66 -5.09 15.67
CA GLU A 83 -13.69 -5.64 14.77
C GLU A 83 -13.09 -6.64 13.78
N THR A 84 -11.91 -6.34 13.25
CA THR A 84 -11.19 -7.24 12.33
C THR A 84 -10.77 -8.53 13.03
N GLU A 85 -10.19 -8.44 14.22
CA GLU A 85 -9.83 -9.60 15.06
C GLU A 85 -11.03 -10.48 15.34
N LYS A 86 -12.15 -9.88 15.78
CA LYS A 86 -13.41 -10.59 16.03
C LYS A 86 -13.97 -11.23 14.75
N ARG A 87 -13.95 -10.51 13.63
CA ARG A 87 -14.52 -10.98 12.36
C ARG A 87 -13.78 -12.17 11.79
N PHE A 88 -12.45 -12.17 11.90
CA PHE A 88 -11.60 -13.21 11.28
C PHE A 88 -11.04 -14.22 12.29
N GLY A 89 -11.29 -14.03 13.59
CA GLY A 89 -10.77 -14.92 14.63
C GLY A 89 -9.25 -14.89 14.71
N VAL A 90 -8.64 -13.72 14.47
CA VAL A 90 -7.18 -13.52 14.46
C VAL A 90 -6.76 -12.63 15.63
N SER A 91 -5.48 -12.71 16.03
CA SER A 91 -4.87 -11.73 16.92
C SER A 91 -3.81 -10.97 16.15
N ILE A 92 -4.00 -9.66 15.98
CA ILE A 92 -3.06 -8.78 15.28
C ILE A 92 -1.76 -8.68 16.07
N GLU A 93 -1.84 -8.52 17.40
CA GLU A 93 -0.64 -8.49 18.24
C GLU A 93 0.08 -9.84 18.24
N GLY A 94 -0.64 -10.96 18.30
CA GLY A 94 -0.04 -12.29 18.19
C GLY A 94 0.65 -12.52 16.84
N GLU A 95 0.08 -12.03 15.74
CA GLU A 95 0.73 -12.06 14.44
C GLU A 95 1.93 -11.11 14.37
N ARG A 96 1.89 -9.95 15.03
CA ARG A 96 3.02 -9.03 15.14
C ARG A 96 4.21 -9.70 15.84
N GLU A 97 3.96 -10.31 16.99
CA GLU A 97 4.99 -11.07 17.73
C GLU A 97 5.55 -12.21 16.88
N ALA A 98 4.66 -12.99 16.25
CA ALA A 98 5.07 -14.12 15.43
C ALA A 98 5.83 -13.73 14.15
N ARG A 99 5.76 -12.46 13.72
CA ARG A 99 6.44 -11.93 12.53
C ARG A 99 7.62 -11.01 12.87
N ALA A 100 7.98 -10.87 14.15
CA ALA A 100 9.07 -10.01 14.59
C ALA A 100 10.44 -10.35 13.94
N TYR A 101 10.61 -11.59 13.49
CA TYR A 101 11.81 -12.05 12.80
C TYR A 101 11.93 -11.57 11.34
N MET A 102 10.85 -11.08 10.73
CA MET A 102 10.85 -10.64 9.34
C MET A 102 11.60 -9.31 9.16
N SER A 103 12.31 -9.18 8.04
CA SER A 103 12.98 -7.94 7.64
C SER A 103 12.22 -7.22 6.54
N GLY A 104 12.34 -5.89 6.52
CA GLY A 104 11.92 -5.07 5.40
C GLY A 104 12.90 -5.10 4.23
N PRO A 105 12.81 -4.12 3.31
CA PRO A 105 13.72 -3.98 2.18
C PRO A 105 15.20 -3.95 2.62
N GLU A 106 16.08 -4.66 1.91
CA GLU A 106 17.50 -4.86 2.31
C GLU A 106 18.29 -3.56 2.47
N LEU A 107 17.98 -2.55 1.66
CA LEU A 107 18.63 -1.22 1.70
C LEU A 107 17.92 -0.24 2.64
N GLY A 108 16.97 -0.72 3.44
CA GLY A 108 16.08 0.09 4.26
C GLY A 108 14.98 0.78 3.47
N ILE A 109 14.15 1.54 4.20
CA ILE A 109 13.04 2.30 3.63
C ILE A 109 13.59 3.56 2.95
N HIS A 110 13.28 3.75 1.66
CA HIS A 110 13.71 4.92 0.92
C HIS A 110 13.04 6.18 1.51
N PRO A 111 13.79 7.28 1.76
CA PRO A 111 13.26 8.45 2.46
C PRO A 111 12.12 9.16 1.70
N LEU A 112 12.08 9.02 0.38
CA LEU A 112 10.99 9.56 -0.45
C LEU A 112 9.76 8.65 -0.54
N ALA A 113 9.83 7.38 -0.13
CA ALA A 113 8.66 6.52 -0.10
C ALA A 113 7.69 6.94 1.02
N ASN A 114 6.55 6.25 1.12
CA ASN A 114 5.50 6.54 2.12
C ASN A 114 5.04 8.00 2.04
N GLY A 115 4.91 8.54 0.83
CA GLY A 115 4.55 9.94 0.58
C GLY A 115 5.58 10.96 1.09
N GLY A 116 6.81 10.54 1.39
CA GLY A 116 7.81 11.38 2.06
C GLY A 116 7.34 11.87 3.44
N GLY A 117 6.48 11.10 4.10
CA GLY A 117 5.86 11.47 5.39
C GLY A 117 4.70 12.47 5.27
N LYS A 118 4.23 12.77 4.06
CA LYS A 118 3.12 13.68 3.80
C LYS A 118 1.96 12.97 3.10
N GLY A 119 0.76 13.52 3.24
CA GLY A 119 -0.37 13.14 2.39
C GLY A 119 -0.16 13.66 0.97
N LEU A 120 -0.49 12.83 -0.02
CA LEU A 120 -0.48 13.20 -1.43
C LEU A 120 -1.93 13.35 -1.91
N LYS A 121 -2.19 14.38 -2.71
CA LYS A 121 -3.49 14.64 -3.33
C LYS A 121 -3.28 14.79 -4.83
N LEU A 122 -4.12 14.13 -5.62
CA LEU A 122 -4.13 14.30 -7.06
C LEU A 122 -5.09 15.43 -7.43
N GLU A 123 -4.63 16.30 -8.32
CA GLU A 123 -5.42 17.43 -8.82
C GLU A 123 -5.51 17.35 -10.33
N LEU A 124 -6.73 17.50 -10.85
CA LEU A 124 -6.98 17.57 -12.27
C LEU A 124 -6.57 18.96 -12.77
N ARG A 125 -5.84 18.99 -13.88
CA ARG A 125 -5.48 20.23 -14.58
C ARG A 125 -5.57 20.03 -16.08
N GLU A 126 -5.98 21.07 -16.79
CA GLU A 126 -5.88 21.12 -18.25
C GLU A 126 -4.40 21.24 -18.64
N VAL A 127 -4.02 20.53 -19.71
CA VAL A 127 -2.66 20.56 -20.27
C VAL A 127 -2.75 20.54 -21.79
N ASP A 128 -1.80 21.23 -22.44
CA ASP A 128 -1.67 21.15 -23.90
C ASP A 128 -1.26 19.74 -24.31
N ILE A 129 -2.09 19.10 -25.15
CA ILE A 129 -1.75 17.82 -25.77
C ILE A 129 -0.86 18.12 -26.97
N LYS A 130 0.44 17.87 -26.85
CA LYS A 130 1.34 17.91 -28.01
C LYS A 130 0.87 16.85 -29.02
N PRO A 131 0.77 17.19 -30.32
CA PRO A 131 0.55 16.18 -31.35
C PRO A 131 1.60 15.09 -31.19
N VAL A 132 1.17 13.84 -30.99
CA VAL A 132 2.10 12.70 -30.98
C VAL A 132 2.62 12.60 -32.41
N GLU A 133 3.93 12.80 -32.64
CA GLU A 133 4.55 12.39 -33.89
C GLU A 133 4.17 10.94 -34.11
N SER A 134 3.43 10.65 -35.18
CA SER A 134 2.82 9.34 -35.42
C SER A 134 3.87 8.24 -35.31
N VAL A 135 3.94 7.57 -34.17
CA VAL A 135 4.75 6.36 -34.04
C VAL A 135 4.03 5.34 -34.93
N ALA A 136 4.66 4.94 -36.03
CA ALA A 136 4.13 3.94 -36.94
C ALA A 136 3.70 2.73 -36.11
N ARG A 137 2.39 2.47 -36.05
CA ARG A 137 1.84 1.31 -35.36
C ARG A 137 2.29 0.07 -36.13
N VAL A 138 3.35 -0.59 -35.65
CA VAL A 138 3.63 -1.97 -36.04
C VAL A 138 2.65 -2.82 -35.25
N PHE A 139 1.53 -3.14 -35.88
CA PHE A 139 0.72 -4.29 -35.46
C PHE A 139 1.51 -5.54 -35.87
N VAL A 140 1.85 -6.38 -34.89
CA VAL A 140 2.25 -7.78 -35.10
C VAL A 140 1.00 -8.64 -34.94
#